data_AF-A0A5A5TKY6-F1
#
_entry.id   AF-A0A5A5TKY6-F1
#
_cell.length_a   1.000
_cell.length_b   1.000
_cell.length_c   1.000
_cell.angle_alpha   90.00
_cell.angle_beta   90.00
_cell.angle_gamma   90.00
#
_symmetry.space_group_name_H-M   'P 1'
#
loop_
_entity.id
_entity.type
_entity.pdbx_description
1 polymer ?
#
loop_
_entity_poly.entity_id
_entity_poly.type
_entity_poly.pdbx_seq_one_letter_code
_entity_poly.pdbx_strand_id
1 'polypeptide(L)'
;MYIPHMKQGKSQFTPNFQLCFFIIYSIGLLASIALVLAAIMAVVYILNLTMTVIGEGIAHIASLYSSSDSFTKLLLLCILGYILYRVGRAAICKRGVR
;
A
#
# COMPACT_ATOMS: atom_id res chain seq x y z
N MET A 1 -71.09 -13.81 -34.62
CA MET A 1 -69.64 -14.08 -34.65
C MET A 1 -69.02 -13.17 -33.60
N TYR A 2 -68.70 -13.68 -32.41
CA TYR A 2 -68.24 -12.89 -31.27
C TYR A 2 -66.71 -12.98 -31.21
N ILE A 3 -66.03 -11.84 -31.34
CA ILE A 3 -64.57 -11.76 -31.27
C ILE A 3 -64.22 -11.35 -29.82
N PRO A 4 -63.59 -12.22 -29.02
CA PRO A 4 -63.18 -11.84 -27.67
C PRO A 4 -62.00 -10.87 -27.74
N HIS A 5 -62.16 -9.70 -27.13
CA HIS A 5 -61.09 -8.74 -26.88
C HIS A 5 -60.06 -9.37 -25.93
N MET A 6 -58.94 -9.84 -26.48
CA MET A 6 -57.76 -10.18 -25.68
C MET A 6 -57.23 -8.90 -25.04
N LYS A 7 -57.43 -8.76 -23.72
CA LYS A 7 -56.70 -7.79 -22.90
C LYS A 7 -55.23 -8.17 -22.94
N GLN A 8 -54.45 -7.50 -23.80
CA GLN A 8 -52.99 -7.50 -23.72
C GLN A 8 -52.60 -6.97 -22.34
N GLY A 9 -52.21 -7.89 -21.45
CA GLY A 9 -51.53 -7.55 -20.22
C GLY A 9 -50.22 -6.86 -20.57
N LYS A 10 -50.20 -5.52 -20.47
CA LYS A 10 -48.94 -4.77 -20.38
C LYS A 10 -48.24 -5.26 -19.12
N SER A 11 -47.25 -6.14 -19.28
CA SER A 11 -46.24 -6.38 -18.24
C SER A 11 -45.46 -5.08 -18.07
N GLN A 12 -46.01 -4.18 -17.24
CA GLN A 12 -45.26 -3.02 -16.76
C GLN A 12 -44.08 -3.57 -15.95
N PHE A 13 -42.91 -3.56 -16.57
CA PHE A 13 -41.64 -3.74 -15.88
C PHE A 13 -41.47 -2.52 -14.98
N THR A 14 -41.98 -2.59 -13.76
CA THR A 14 -41.69 -1.58 -12.73
C THR A 14 -40.34 -1.95 -12.13
N PRO A 15 -39.25 -1.23 -12.47
CA PRO A 15 -37.95 -1.51 -11.88
C PRO A 15 -38.07 -1.30 -10.37
N ASN A 16 -37.66 -2.32 -9.62
CA ASN A 16 -37.69 -2.28 -8.17
C ASN A 16 -36.51 -1.39 -7.72
N PHE A 17 -36.72 -0.07 -7.70
CA PHE A 17 -35.69 0.95 -7.43
C PHE A 17 -34.92 0.68 -6.12
N GLN A 18 -35.58 0.06 -5.14
CA GLN A 18 -34.97 -0.32 -3.87
C GLN A 18 -33.88 -1.39 -4.04
N LEU A 19 -34.09 -2.40 -4.91
CA LEU A 19 -33.07 -3.41 -5.22
C LEU A 19 -31.89 -2.79 -5.98
N CYS A 20 -32.17 -1.88 -6.90
CA CYS A 20 -31.12 -1.22 -7.70
C CYS A 20 -30.21 -0.36 -6.80
N PHE A 21 -30.79 0.40 -5.86
CA PHE A 21 -30.03 1.18 -4.88
C PHE A 21 -29.18 0.31 -3.96
N PHE A 22 -29.72 -0.82 -3.51
CA PHE A 22 -28.99 -1.75 -2.63
C PHE A 22 -27.78 -2.37 -3.33
N ILE A 23 -27.90 -2.69 -4.62
CA ILE A 23 -26.80 -3.22 -5.44
C ILE A 23 -25.71 -2.16 -5.64
N ILE A 24 -26.07 -0.92 -5.96
CA ILE A 24 -25.09 0.15 -6.15
C ILE A 24 -24.35 0.44 -4.85
N TYR A 25 -25.07 0.48 -3.72
CA TYR A 25 -24.49 0.70 -2.41
C TYR A 25 -23.55 -0.43 -1.99
N SER A 26 -23.92 -1.70 -2.24
CA SER A 26 -23.08 -2.85 -1.89
C SER A 26 -21.81 -2.92 -2.74
N ILE A 27 -21.88 -2.56 -4.03
CA ILE A 27 -20.69 -2.47 -4.91
C ILE A 27 -19.76 -1.35 -4.43
N GLY A 28 -20.30 -0.18 -4.09
CA GLY A 28 -19.51 0.93 -3.56
C GLY A 28 -18.81 0.59 -2.24
N LEU A 29 -19.51 -0.11 -1.35
CA LEU A 29 -18.95 -0.58 -0.09
C LEU A 29 -17.83 -1.60 -0.32
N LEU A 30 -18.03 -2.56 -1.23
CA LEU A 30 -16.99 -3.53 -1.61
C LEU A 30 -15.75 -2.84 -2.19
N ALA A 31 -15.95 -1.85 -3.07
CA ALA A 31 -14.85 -1.07 -3.65
C ALA A 31 -14.06 -0.30 -2.59
N SER A 32 -14.75 0.29 -1.61
CA SER A 32 -14.09 1.00 -0.50
C SER A 32 -13.23 0.06 0.37
N ILE A 33 -13.72 -1.15 0.65
CA ILE A 33 -12.97 -2.17 1.40
C ILE A 33 -11.76 -2.63 0.60
N ALA A 34 -11.94 -2.90 -0.70
CA ALA A 34 -10.86 -3.30 -1.59
C ALA A 34 -9.76 -2.24 -1.67
N LEU A 35 -10.13 -0.96 -1.69
CA LEU A 35 -9.19 0.15 -1.72
C LEU A 35 -8.35 0.23 -0.43
N VAL A 36 -8.98 0.01 0.73
CA VAL A 36 -8.29 -0.03 2.03
C VAL A 36 -7.32 -1.21 2.09
N LEU A 37 -7.75 -2.40 1.65
CA LEU A 37 -6.87 -3.57 1.59
C LEU A 37 -5.69 -3.35 0.64
N ALA A 38 -5.93 -2.77 -0.53
CA ALA A 38 -4.87 -2.43 -1.49
C ALA A 38 -3.86 -1.45 -0.88
N ALA A 39 -4.33 -0.44 -0.15
CA ALA A 39 -3.46 0.51 0.54
C ALA A 39 -2.57 -0.18 1.60
N ILE A 40 -3.14 -1.08 2.41
CA ILE A 40 -2.38 -1.84 3.42
C ILE A 40 -1.33 -2.73 2.73
N MET A 41 -1.71 -3.44 1.67
CA MET A 41 -0.78 -4.29 0.92
C MET A 41 0.37 -3.50 0.30
N ALA A 42 0.09 -2.29 -0.23
CA ALA A 42 1.12 -1.40 -0.76
C ALA A 42 2.12 -0.97 0.33
N VAL A 43 1.64 -0.65 1.53
CA VAL A 43 2.51 -0.31 2.67
C VAL A 43 3.41 -1.49 3.06
N VAL A 44 2.83 -2.69 3.16
CA VAL A 44 3.59 -3.91 3.47
C VAL A 44 4.64 -4.20 2.41
N TYR A 45 4.30 -4.01 1.13
CA TYR A 45 5.23 -4.19 0.02
C TYR A 45 6.41 -3.21 0.09
N ILE A 46 6.15 -1.92 0.34
CA ILE A 46 7.20 -0.91 0.51
C ILE A 46 8.10 -1.23 1.70
N LEU A 47 7.53 -1.68 2.82
CA LEU A 47 8.30 -2.12 3.98
C LEU A 47 9.22 -3.30 3.64
N ASN A 48 8.68 -4.30 2.93
CA ASN A 48 9.46 -5.46 2.51
C ASN A 48 10.63 -5.04 1.61
N LEU A 49 10.37 -4.19 0.61
CA LEU A 49 11.40 -3.67 -0.30
C LEU A 49 12.48 -2.91 0.46
N THR A 50 12.09 -2.10 1.45
CA THR A 50 13.01 -1.36 2.30
C THR A 50 13.90 -2.30 3.11
N MET A 51 13.32 -3.36 3.69
CA MET A 51 14.09 -4.36 4.44
C MET A 51 15.06 -5.13 3.54
N THR A 52 14.65 -5.48 2.32
CA THR A 52 15.54 -6.10 1.33
C THR A 52 16.73 -5.22 1.00
N VAL A 53 16.50 -3.94 0.69
CA VAL A 53 17.57 -2.98 0.38
C VAL A 53 18.51 -2.78 1.56
N ILE A 54 17.98 -2.72 2.79
CA ILE A 54 18.81 -2.66 4.01
C ILE A 54 19.67 -3.92 4.14
N GLY A 55 19.09 -5.11 3.95
CA GLY A 55 19.80 -6.38 4.04
C GLY A 55 20.93 -6.49 3.01
N GLU A 56 20.66 -6.18 1.74
CA GLU A 56 21.65 -6.15 0.68
C GLU A 56 22.75 -5.12 0.95
N GLY A 57 22.37 -3.93 1.43
CA GLY A 57 23.32 -2.89 1.83
C GLY A 57 24.27 -3.37 2.93
N ILE A 58 23.76 -4.03 3.97
CA ILE A 58 24.58 -4.60 5.04
C ILE A 58 25.51 -5.69 4.49
N ALA A 59 25.03 -6.57 3.61
CA ALA A 59 25.84 -7.61 3.01
C ALA A 59 27.00 -7.04 2.18
N HIS A 60 26.76 -5.99 1.39
CA HIS A 60 27.80 -5.30 0.64
C HIS A 60 28.82 -4.60 1.56
N ILE A 61 28.35 -3.93 2.61
CA ILE A 61 29.22 -3.30 3.61
C ILE A 61 30.07 -4.35 4.32
N ALA A 62 29.49 -5.50 4.70
CA ALA A 62 30.19 -6.59 5.35
C ALA A 62 31.23 -7.24 4.44
N SER A 63 30.91 -7.44 3.16
CA SER A 63 31.86 -7.94 2.15
C SER A 63 33.01 -6.98 1.89
N LEU A 64 32.72 -5.68 1.81
CA LEU A 64 33.75 -4.64 1.72
C LEU A 64 34.62 -4.64 2.98
N TYR A 65 34.01 -4.72 4.16
CA TYR A 65 34.73 -4.76 5.43
C TYR A 65 35.64 -6.00 5.52
N SER A 66 35.18 -7.19 5.15
CA SER A 66 35.98 -8.42 5.25
C SER A 66 37.18 -8.40 4.29
N SER A 67 37.02 -7.80 3.11
CA SER A 67 38.05 -7.75 2.07
C SER A 67 39.01 -6.56 2.19
N SER A 68 38.77 -5.64 3.14
CA SER A 68 39.51 -4.38 3.25
C SER A 68 40.62 -4.37 4.32
N ASP A 69 41.64 -3.54 4.08
CA ASP A 69 42.70 -3.23 5.03
C ASP A 69 42.20 -2.49 6.29
N SER A 70 42.98 -2.56 7.37
CA SER A 70 42.63 -2.00 8.69
C SER A 70 42.31 -0.50 8.66
N PHE A 71 42.97 0.28 7.81
CA PHE A 71 42.71 1.71 7.65
C PHE A 71 41.35 1.98 6.99
N THR A 72 41.02 1.21 5.94
CA THR A 72 39.75 1.30 5.22
C THR A 72 38.58 0.89 6.12
N LYS A 73 38.75 -0.12 6.98
CA LYS A 73 37.76 -0.51 8.00
C LYS A 73 37.41 0.63 8.95
N LEU A 74 38.43 1.36 9.42
CA LEU A 74 38.25 2.50 10.33
C LEU A 74 37.52 3.66 9.65
N LEU A 75 37.89 3.95 8.40
CA LEU A 75 37.24 4.97 7.57
C LEU A 75 35.76 4.63 7.29
N LEU A 76 35.48 3.36 6.97
CA LEU A 76 34.12 2.85 6.77
C LEU A 76 33.25 3.02 8.02
N LEU A 77 33.81 2.72 9.20
CA LEU A 77 33.14 2.87 10.49
C LEU A 77 32.83 4.35 10.79
N CYS A 78 33.77 5.25 10.51
CA CYS A 78 33.56 6.70 10.65
C CYS A 78 32.44 7.21 9.72
N ILE A 79 32.41 6.76 8.46
CA ILE A 79 31.34 7.13 7.51
C ILE A 79 30.00 6.61 7.99
N LEU A 80 29.92 5.35 8.43
CA LEU A 80 28.69 4.75 8.96
C LEU A 80 28.19 5.53 10.19
N GLY A 81 29.09 5.86 11.13
CA GLY A 81 28.77 6.67 12.31
C GLY A 81 28.29 8.07 11.97
N TYR A 82 28.90 8.72 10.97
CA TYR A 82 28.47 10.03 10.49
C TYR A 82 27.06 9.99 9.86
N ILE A 83 26.78 8.96 9.04
CA ILE A 83 25.45 8.76 8.45
C ILE A 83 24.40 8.56 9.55
N LEU A 84 24.68 7.69 10.53
CA LEU A 84 23.79 7.45 11.68
C LEU A 84 23.54 8.73 12.49
N TYR A 85 24.59 9.52 12.76
CA TYR A 85 24.45 10.81 13.45
C TYR A 85 23.58 11.79 12.66
N ARG A 86 23.79 11.91 11.34
CA ARG A 86 23.02 12.82 10.48
C ARG A 86 21.56 12.41 10.37
N VAL A 87 21.30 11.11 10.17
CA VAL A 87 19.93 10.56 10.10
C VAL A 87 19.23 10.69 11.46
N GLY A 88 19.93 10.38 12.55
CA GLY A 88 19.42 10.54 13.92
C GLY A 88 19.04 11.98 14.22
N ARG A 89 19.89 12.96 13.87
CA ARG A 89 19.58 14.39 14.02
C ARG A 89 18.36 14.79 13.19
N ALA A 90 18.24 14.33 11.95
CA ALA A 90 17.09 14.63 11.10
C ALA A 90 15.77 14.02 11.64
N ALA A 91 15.82 12.79 12.16
CA ALA A 91 14.67 12.11 12.76
C ALA A 91 14.22 12.78 14.06
N ILE A 92 15.17 13.23 14.90
CA ILE A 92 14.89 13.94 16.15
C ILE A 92 14.32 15.34 15.85
N CYS A 93 14.87 16.04 14.86
CA CYS A 93 14.40 17.39 14.49
C CYS A 93 12.96 17.38 13.95
N LYS A 94 12.55 16.31 13.24
CA LYS A 94 11.15 16.14 12.81
C LYS A 94 10.18 15.78 13.94
N ARG A 95 10.65 15.30 15.10
CA ARG A 95 9.81 15.01 16.28
C ARG A 95 9.60 16.20 17.22
N GLY A 96 10.41 17.26 17.09
CA GLY A 96 10.31 18.49 17.90
C GLY A 96 9.36 19.57 17.35
N VAL A 97 8.64 19.28 16.26
CA VAL A 97 7.60 20.15 15.69
C VAL A 97 6.25 19.46 15.91
N ARG A 98 5.80 19.43 17.16
CA ARG A 98 4.40 19.28 17.56
C ARG A 98 4.19 20.10 18.82
#